data_AF-A0A2E1H417-F1
#
_entry.id   AF-A0A2E1H417-F1
#
_cell.length_a   1.000
_cell.length_b   1.000
_cell.length_c   1.000
_cell.angle_alpha   90.00
_cell.angle_beta   90.00
_cell.angle_gamma   90.00
#
_symmetry.space_group_name_H-M   'P 1'
#
loop_
_entity.id
_entity.type
_entity.pdbx_description
1 polymer ?
#
loop_
_entity_poly.entity_id
_entity_poly.type
_entity_poly.pdbx_seq_one_letter_code
_entity_poly.pdbx_strand_id
1 'polypeptide(L)'
;MQSPSQRLSMQLFTFEHALRNQWSSESPATPEDLCDYESAWKQCLQNKFLGATEHEMMRVIAHSPCVIVSDFHPLKRSRQDFSTVVGNMDDKQNVLVVLELLKSGASILKGQSIFENVLLENGMSLISSYPLLFDEHHCAKYEIIGVCTDGNTYERDAHCARVIDSIHKKHPHKRIALHFGDWHLADNHLPRLLKDIGLEVTVIHLSPQPLWDQLIKRDFDEVLQFGPNKWAWMRTPPLAHAAAFLLDFTVFNEDDYAEELAYLIEMAADNLATSMNLELPQSAFEVMCGDDWHSFWSSLDKHHQQQYADKPQAVVFHPRLPLMWIPAEVDANMIIQAAAHLIYCEHFMTEGGFCDSFRAATLRHLCNITLNPFLKLHQTKLLCEQQWVERSAFEHARLLKSQHRGLAIHLFDSFKHPQLWDYELQLLRDTIEVA
;
A
#
# COMPACT_ATOMS: atom_id res chain seq x y z
N MET A 1 0.62 -7.99 34.75
CA MET A 1 1.71 -8.22 33.78
C MET A 1 1.07 -8.34 32.40
N GLN A 2 1.57 -7.62 31.40
CA GLN A 2 1.12 -7.79 30.02
C GLN A 2 1.49 -9.20 29.54
N SER A 3 0.60 -9.83 28.78
CA SER A 3 0.93 -11.08 28.08
C SER A 3 2.03 -10.82 27.03
N PRO A 4 2.80 -11.84 26.65
CA PRO A 4 3.83 -11.67 25.64
C PRO A 4 3.31 -11.16 24.28
N SER A 5 2.11 -11.59 23.86
CA SER A 5 1.47 -11.09 22.63
C SER A 5 1.12 -9.60 22.72
N GLN A 6 0.61 -9.15 23.87
CA GLN A 6 0.37 -7.72 24.12
C GLN A 6 1.66 -6.90 24.11
N ARG A 7 2.76 -7.47 24.63
CA ARG A 7 4.08 -6.83 24.59
C ARG A 7 4.55 -6.67 23.15
N LEU A 8 4.54 -7.75 22.37
CA LEU A 8 4.98 -7.71 20.97
C LEU A 8 4.13 -6.74 20.14
N SER A 9 2.81 -6.77 20.30
CA SER A 9 1.91 -5.83 19.62
C SER A 9 2.24 -4.37 19.95
N MET A 10 2.52 -4.07 21.23
CA MET A 10 2.95 -2.73 21.65
C MET A 10 4.31 -2.34 21.05
N GLN A 11 5.26 -3.26 20.98
CA GLN A 11 6.58 -3.01 20.38
C GLN A 11 6.46 -2.73 18.88
N LEU A 12 5.64 -3.50 18.15
CA LEU A 12 5.43 -3.28 16.72
C LEU A 12 4.63 -1.99 16.43
N PHE A 13 3.70 -1.61 17.31
CA PHE A 13 3.07 -0.29 17.24
C PHE A 13 4.06 0.86 17.47
N THR A 14 4.96 0.69 18.45
CA THR A 14 6.02 1.67 18.73
C THR A 14 6.96 1.82 17.53
N PHE A 15 7.31 0.69 16.91
CA PHE A 15 8.11 0.64 15.69
C PHE A 15 7.44 1.40 14.53
N GLU A 16 6.18 1.09 14.22
CA GLU A 16 5.42 1.76 13.16
C GLU A 16 5.39 3.28 13.37
N HIS A 17 5.04 3.70 14.57
CA HIS A 17 4.90 5.10 14.92
C HIS A 17 6.24 5.85 14.82
N ALA A 18 7.33 5.25 15.31
CA ALA A 18 8.67 5.84 15.22
C ALA A 18 9.12 5.99 13.77
N LEU A 19 9.01 4.91 12.98
CA LEU A 19 9.43 4.92 11.58
C LEU A 19 8.62 5.91 10.75
N ARG A 20 7.29 5.94 10.96
CA ARG A 20 6.41 6.88 10.27
C ARG A 20 6.77 8.33 10.59
N ASN A 21 7.05 8.66 11.84
CA ASN A 21 7.46 10.02 12.21
C ASN A 21 8.80 10.41 11.56
N GLN A 22 9.74 9.47 11.51
CA GLN A 22 11.04 9.70 10.89
C GLN A 22 10.90 9.94 9.38
N TRP A 23 10.26 9.03 8.64
CA TRP A 23 10.06 9.18 7.20
C TRP A 23 9.20 10.39 6.83
N SER A 24 8.20 10.73 7.64
CA SER A 24 7.42 11.97 7.44
C SER A 24 8.27 13.22 7.64
N SER A 25 9.27 13.19 8.53
CA SER A 25 10.16 14.33 8.77
C SER A 25 11.24 14.51 7.69
N GLU A 26 11.56 13.44 6.97
CA GLU A 26 12.46 13.47 5.82
C GLU A 26 11.73 13.86 4.52
N SER A 27 10.39 13.76 4.52
CA SER A 27 9.58 14.30 3.44
C SER A 27 9.65 15.85 3.43
N PRO A 28 9.72 16.50 2.26
CA PRO A 28 9.73 17.95 2.13
C PRO A 28 8.54 18.57 2.85
N ALA A 29 8.81 19.66 3.57
CA ALA A 29 7.76 20.44 4.20
C ALA A 29 6.77 20.96 3.15
N THR A 30 5.49 21.04 3.53
CA THR A 30 4.48 21.72 2.73
C THR A 30 4.94 23.14 2.41
N PRO A 31 4.97 23.54 1.13
CA PRO A 31 5.25 24.91 0.75
C PRO A 31 4.36 25.92 1.48
N GLU A 32 4.89 27.08 1.85
CA GLU A 32 4.18 28.08 2.66
C GLU A 32 2.86 28.53 2.01
N ASP A 33 2.83 28.63 0.68
CA ASP A 33 1.66 28.98 -0.12
C ASP A 33 0.57 27.89 -0.16
N LEU A 34 0.90 26.67 0.25
CA LEU A 34 -0.02 25.53 0.34
C LEU A 34 -0.45 25.19 1.77
N CYS A 35 0.14 25.81 2.80
CA CYS A 35 -0.17 25.55 4.20
C CYS A 35 -1.66 25.72 4.53
N ASP A 36 -2.30 26.79 4.03
CA ASP A 36 -3.73 27.03 4.26
C ASP A 36 -4.60 25.97 3.57
N TYR A 37 -4.18 25.54 2.37
CA TYR A 37 -4.87 24.51 1.59
C TYR A 37 -4.80 23.15 2.31
N GLU A 38 -3.61 22.74 2.74
CA GLU A 38 -3.42 21.52 3.55
C GLU A 38 -4.18 21.62 4.88
N SER A 39 -4.16 22.78 5.55
CA SER A 39 -4.84 22.98 6.84
C SER A 39 -6.34 22.81 6.74
N ALA A 40 -6.96 23.31 5.66
CA ALA A 40 -8.38 23.10 5.40
C ALA A 40 -8.74 21.62 5.24
N TRP A 41 -7.88 20.85 4.56
CA TRP A 41 -8.01 19.40 4.47
C TRP A 41 -7.85 18.70 5.82
N LYS A 42 -6.82 19.04 6.61
CA LYS A 42 -6.63 18.49 7.96
C LYS A 42 -7.85 18.77 8.85
N GLN A 43 -8.41 19.97 8.77
CA GLN A 43 -9.58 20.37 9.56
C GLN A 43 -10.83 19.53 9.22
N CYS A 44 -11.03 19.16 7.94
CA CYS A 44 -12.21 18.36 7.56
C CYS A 44 -12.16 16.92 8.12
N LEU A 45 -10.96 16.44 8.46
CA LEU A 45 -10.68 15.12 9.01
C LEU A 45 -10.67 15.06 10.55
N GLN A 46 -10.87 16.20 11.23
CA GLN A 46 -10.97 16.24 12.71
C GLN A 46 -12.35 15.81 13.23
N ASN A 47 -13.29 15.52 12.34
CA ASN A 47 -14.63 15.10 12.69
C ASN A 47 -14.62 13.72 13.37
N LYS A 48 -15.58 13.51 14.28
CA LYS A 48 -15.84 12.16 14.81
C LYS A 48 -16.22 11.23 13.67
N PHE A 49 -15.64 10.04 13.66
CA PHE A 49 -15.94 9.00 12.71
C PHE A 49 -16.60 7.80 13.39
N LEU A 50 -17.28 7.00 12.57
CA LEU A 50 -17.84 5.70 12.91
C LEU A 50 -17.15 4.66 12.02
N GLY A 51 -16.93 3.46 12.56
CA GLY A 51 -16.55 2.31 11.72
C GLY A 51 -17.72 1.95 10.81
N ALA A 52 -17.42 1.60 9.56
CA ALA A 52 -18.39 1.19 8.55
C ALA A 52 -17.79 0.09 7.68
N THR A 53 -18.62 -0.59 6.88
CA THR A 53 -18.14 -1.68 6.02
C THR A 53 -17.87 -1.20 4.59
N GLU A 54 -17.03 -1.91 3.83
CA GLU A 54 -16.86 -1.68 2.39
C GLU A 54 -18.21 -1.73 1.65
N HIS A 55 -19.06 -2.70 1.97
CA HIS A 55 -20.40 -2.80 1.37
C HIS A 55 -21.29 -1.56 1.62
N GLU A 56 -21.22 -0.93 2.79
CA GLU A 56 -21.97 0.29 3.09
C GLU A 56 -21.50 1.46 2.23
N MET A 57 -20.19 1.66 2.13
CA MET A 57 -19.60 2.69 1.26
C MET A 57 -19.94 2.44 -0.22
N MET A 58 -19.82 1.20 -0.69
CA MET A 58 -20.13 0.84 -2.09
C MET A 58 -21.61 1.05 -2.43
N ARG A 59 -22.54 0.82 -1.49
CA ARG A 59 -23.96 1.15 -1.72
C ARG A 59 -24.20 2.65 -1.93
N VAL A 60 -23.45 3.50 -1.24
CA VAL A 60 -23.53 4.96 -1.46
C VAL A 60 -22.95 5.31 -2.82
N ILE A 61 -21.74 4.85 -3.14
CA ILE A 61 -21.08 5.04 -4.45
C ILE A 61 -22.00 4.63 -5.61
N ALA A 62 -22.66 3.48 -5.49
CA ALA A 62 -23.59 2.94 -6.49
C ALA A 62 -24.80 3.84 -6.77
N HIS A 63 -25.08 4.88 -5.97
CA HIS A 63 -26.17 5.83 -6.19
C HIS A 63 -25.72 7.29 -6.27
N SER A 64 -24.46 7.59 -5.94
CA SER A 64 -23.93 8.94 -5.98
C SER A 64 -23.84 9.49 -7.42
N PRO A 65 -24.32 10.71 -7.68
CA PRO A 65 -24.18 11.35 -8.99
C PRO A 65 -22.75 11.83 -9.24
N CYS A 66 -22.03 12.22 -8.18
CA CYS A 66 -20.63 12.63 -8.23
C CYS A 66 -19.86 11.97 -7.09
N VAL A 67 -18.76 11.30 -7.42
CA VAL A 67 -17.82 10.71 -6.45
C VAL A 67 -16.44 11.29 -6.70
N ILE A 68 -15.77 11.79 -5.66
CA ILE A 68 -14.36 12.19 -5.69
C ILE A 68 -13.59 11.22 -4.80
N VAL A 69 -12.56 10.60 -5.37
CA VAL A 69 -11.66 9.69 -4.67
C VAL A 69 -10.30 10.34 -4.60
N SER A 70 -9.64 10.22 -3.45
CA SER A 70 -8.30 10.77 -3.34
C SER A 70 -7.30 9.99 -4.18
N ASP A 71 -6.32 10.71 -4.71
CA ASP A 71 -5.19 10.18 -5.45
C ASP A 71 -3.92 10.42 -4.63
N PHE A 72 -3.15 9.36 -4.46
CA PHE A 72 -1.75 9.48 -4.08
C PHE A 72 -0.91 8.98 -5.25
N HIS A 73 -0.42 9.92 -6.08
CA HIS A 73 0.14 9.63 -7.40
C HIS A 73 1.26 8.57 -7.42
N PRO A 74 2.15 8.47 -6.42
CA PRO A 74 3.13 7.40 -6.40
C PRO A 74 2.53 5.99 -6.22
N LEU A 75 1.34 5.86 -5.60
CA LEU A 75 0.81 4.55 -5.21
C LEU A 75 -0.14 3.93 -6.24
N LYS A 76 0.27 2.78 -6.77
CA LYS A 76 -0.57 1.94 -7.65
C LYS A 76 -1.90 1.54 -7.01
N ARG A 77 -1.91 1.31 -5.69
CA ARG A 77 -3.13 0.92 -4.95
C ARG A 77 -4.20 2.01 -5.00
N SER A 78 -3.80 3.29 -4.94
CA SER A 78 -4.73 4.44 -5.10
C SER A 78 -5.53 4.33 -6.40
N ARG A 79 -4.84 4.05 -7.51
CA ARG A 79 -5.43 3.92 -8.85
C ARG A 79 -6.31 2.66 -8.99
N GLN A 80 -5.95 1.58 -8.32
CA GLN A 80 -6.78 0.36 -8.26
C GLN A 80 -8.05 0.57 -7.45
N ASP A 81 -7.96 1.25 -6.30
CA ASP A 81 -9.11 1.59 -5.46
C ASP A 81 -10.05 2.55 -6.21
N PHE A 82 -9.51 3.56 -6.91
CA PHE A 82 -10.30 4.40 -7.80
C PHE A 82 -11.03 3.60 -8.89
N SER A 83 -10.33 2.68 -9.56
CA SER A 83 -10.94 1.82 -10.58
C SER A 83 -12.06 0.95 -9.99
N THR A 84 -11.89 0.49 -8.75
CA THR A 84 -12.91 -0.27 -8.02
C THR A 84 -14.14 0.59 -7.73
N VAL A 85 -13.95 1.84 -7.31
CA VAL A 85 -15.05 2.80 -7.11
C VAL A 85 -15.82 3.01 -8.42
N VAL A 86 -15.11 3.29 -9.52
CA VAL A 86 -15.72 3.47 -10.86
C VAL A 86 -16.50 2.23 -11.31
N GLY A 87 -15.94 1.03 -11.07
CA GLY A 87 -16.58 -0.25 -11.38
C GLY A 87 -17.88 -0.53 -10.60
N ASN A 88 -18.02 0.08 -9.42
CA ASN A 88 -19.20 -0.07 -8.55
C ASN A 88 -20.25 1.03 -8.73
N MET A 89 -19.99 2.05 -9.55
CA MET A 89 -21.01 3.01 -9.95
C MET A 89 -22.00 2.35 -10.94
N ASP A 90 -23.28 2.74 -10.87
CA ASP A 90 -24.34 2.16 -11.72
C ASP A 90 -23.99 2.26 -13.22
N ASP A 91 -23.75 1.10 -13.83
CA ASP A 91 -23.28 0.95 -15.21
C ASP A 91 -24.31 1.41 -16.24
N LYS A 92 -25.59 1.52 -15.84
CA LYS A 92 -26.66 2.04 -16.70
C LYS A 92 -26.55 3.54 -16.96
N GLN A 93 -25.79 4.28 -16.14
CA GLN A 93 -25.83 5.75 -16.16
C GLN A 93 -24.68 6.43 -16.91
N ASN A 94 -23.88 5.69 -17.70
CA ASN A 94 -22.71 6.22 -18.44
C ASN A 94 -21.80 7.09 -17.55
N VAL A 95 -20.82 6.46 -16.92
CA VAL A 95 -19.90 7.15 -16.01
C VAL A 95 -18.84 7.94 -16.80
N LEU A 96 -18.67 9.21 -16.42
CA LEU A 96 -17.57 10.08 -16.83
C LEU A 96 -16.46 9.99 -15.78
N VAL A 97 -15.30 9.52 -16.19
CA VAL A 97 -14.07 9.50 -15.38
C VAL A 97 -13.28 10.77 -15.66
N VAL A 98 -12.85 11.43 -14.59
CA VAL A 98 -12.15 12.72 -14.62
C VAL A 98 -10.84 12.56 -13.87
N LEU A 99 -9.72 12.75 -14.57
CA LEU A 99 -8.40 12.54 -14.02
C LEU A 99 -7.65 13.85 -13.87
N GLU A 100 -7.19 14.14 -12.64
CA GLU A 100 -6.40 15.33 -12.33
C GLU A 100 -5.11 15.39 -13.16
N LEU A 101 -4.40 14.26 -13.30
CA LEU A 101 -3.10 14.20 -13.98
C LEU A 101 -3.19 14.10 -15.51
N LEU A 102 -4.39 14.02 -16.10
CA LEU A 102 -4.53 13.98 -17.55
C LEU A 102 -4.76 15.41 -18.08
N LYS A 103 -4.02 15.81 -19.12
CA LYS A 103 -4.09 17.18 -19.68
C LYS A 103 -5.51 17.61 -20.03
N SER A 104 -5.87 18.83 -19.65
CA SER A 104 -7.16 19.42 -19.97
C SER A 104 -7.41 19.43 -21.48
N GLY A 105 -8.59 18.97 -21.88
CA GLY A 105 -8.98 18.82 -23.28
C GLY A 105 -8.63 17.46 -23.90
N ALA A 106 -7.80 16.65 -23.24
CA ALA A 106 -7.69 15.25 -23.59
C ALA A 106 -9.00 14.52 -23.25
N SER A 107 -9.50 13.73 -24.19
CA SER A 107 -10.71 12.94 -24.02
C SER A 107 -10.53 11.59 -24.71
N ILE A 108 -10.95 10.55 -24.01
CA ILE A 108 -10.97 9.17 -24.47
C ILE A 108 -12.43 8.76 -24.53
N LEU A 109 -12.91 8.53 -25.75
CA LEU A 109 -14.27 8.10 -25.96
C LEU A 109 -14.39 6.59 -25.73
N LYS A 110 -15.55 6.21 -25.21
CA LYS A 110 -15.97 4.83 -25.00
C LYS A 110 -15.70 3.95 -26.24
N GLY A 111 -14.97 2.87 -26.05
CA GLY A 111 -14.67 1.87 -27.08
C GLY A 111 -13.63 2.28 -28.14
N GLN A 112 -12.92 3.39 -27.95
CA GLN A 112 -11.71 3.64 -28.74
C GLN A 112 -10.60 2.64 -28.35
N SER A 113 -9.59 2.48 -29.19
CA SER A 113 -8.44 1.58 -28.95
C SER A 113 -7.10 2.31 -28.94
N ILE A 114 -7.08 3.63 -29.12
CA ILE A 114 -5.86 4.42 -29.27
C ILE A 114 -5.55 5.11 -27.95
N PHE A 115 -4.91 4.39 -27.03
CA PHE A 115 -4.51 4.93 -25.72
C PHE A 115 -3.03 4.71 -25.39
N GLU A 116 -2.31 3.91 -26.19
CA GLU A 116 -0.97 3.39 -25.85
C GLU A 116 0.11 4.47 -25.70
N ASN A 117 -0.15 5.69 -26.21
CA ASN A 117 0.79 6.81 -26.17
C ASN A 117 0.29 8.02 -25.37
N VAL A 118 -0.79 7.86 -24.58
CA VAL A 118 -1.28 8.95 -23.72
C VAL A 118 -0.50 8.94 -22.41
N LEU A 119 0.23 10.03 -22.16
CA LEU A 119 0.98 10.24 -20.93
C LEU A 119 0.20 11.15 -19.98
N LEU A 120 0.34 10.85 -18.69
CA LEU A 120 -0.06 11.72 -17.60
C LEU A 120 0.97 12.86 -17.42
N GLU A 121 0.61 13.88 -16.65
CA GLU A 121 1.48 15.04 -16.39
C GLU A 121 2.81 14.66 -15.73
N ASN A 122 2.82 13.59 -14.93
CA ASN A 122 4.02 13.03 -14.34
C ASN A 122 4.83 12.10 -15.27
N GLY A 123 4.51 12.06 -16.56
CA GLY A 123 5.22 11.26 -17.57
C GLY A 123 4.83 9.78 -17.62
N MET A 124 4.02 9.28 -16.68
CA MET A 124 3.59 7.88 -16.69
C MET A 124 2.57 7.61 -17.81
N SER A 125 2.59 6.40 -18.36
CA SER A 125 1.55 5.93 -19.28
C SER A 125 0.20 5.84 -18.59
N LEU A 126 -0.85 6.37 -19.23
CA LEU A 126 -2.22 6.35 -18.73
C LEU A 126 -2.73 4.91 -18.54
N ILE A 127 -2.49 4.02 -19.51
CA ILE A 127 -2.94 2.61 -19.43
C ILE A 127 -2.21 1.88 -18.31
N SER A 128 -0.88 2.05 -18.22
CA SER A 128 -0.08 1.41 -17.17
C SER A 128 -0.47 1.90 -15.78
N SER A 129 -0.90 3.16 -15.66
CA SER A 129 -1.35 3.76 -14.41
C SER A 129 -2.74 3.25 -14.00
N TYR A 130 -3.67 3.10 -14.95
CA TYR A 130 -5.06 2.73 -14.70
C TYR A 130 -5.51 1.47 -15.46
N PRO A 131 -4.80 0.33 -15.33
CA PRO A 131 -5.02 -0.83 -16.22
C PRO A 131 -6.46 -1.36 -16.17
N LEU A 132 -7.12 -1.27 -15.02
CA LEU A 132 -8.51 -1.73 -14.83
C LEU A 132 -9.54 -0.85 -15.53
N LEU A 133 -9.26 0.44 -15.77
CA LEU A 133 -10.14 1.29 -16.57
C LEU A 133 -10.08 0.93 -18.07
N PHE A 134 -8.99 0.27 -18.49
CA PHE A 134 -8.70 -0.06 -19.88
C PHE A 134 -8.81 -1.54 -20.23
N ASP A 135 -9.28 -2.39 -19.31
CA ASP A 135 -9.56 -3.78 -19.68
C ASP A 135 -10.71 -3.87 -20.71
N GLU A 136 -10.81 -5.01 -21.41
CA GLU A 136 -11.80 -5.20 -22.49
C GLU A 136 -13.25 -5.02 -22.02
N HIS A 137 -13.54 -5.23 -20.74
CA HIS A 137 -14.87 -5.09 -20.17
C HIS A 137 -15.21 -3.65 -19.77
N HIS A 138 -14.21 -2.84 -19.44
CA HIS A 138 -14.35 -1.48 -18.93
C HIS A 138 -14.13 -0.39 -19.99
N CYS A 139 -13.28 -0.63 -21.00
CA CYS A 139 -13.05 0.30 -22.12
C CYS A 139 -14.35 0.72 -22.84
N ALA A 140 -15.34 -0.17 -22.85
CA ALA A 140 -16.65 0.06 -23.46
C ALA A 140 -17.68 0.68 -22.49
N LYS A 141 -17.33 1.06 -21.26
CA LYS A 141 -18.28 1.59 -20.26
C LYS A 141 -18.09 3.07 -19.97
N TYR A 142 -16.86 3.57 -20.08
CA TYR A 142 -16.48 4.87 -19.55
C TYR A 142 -16.03 5.84 -20.62
N GLU A 143 -16.27 7.13 -20.36
CA GLU A 143 -15.59 8.24 -21.04
C GLU A 143 -14.56 8.79 -20.05
N ILE A 144 -13.32 8.99 -20.48
CA ILE A 144 -12.26 9.52 -19.63
C ILE A 144 -11.88 10.90 -20.15
N ILE A 145 -11.81 11.89 -19.27
CA ILE A 145 -11.35 13.25 -19.60
C ILE A 145 -10.25 13.72 -18.66
N GLY A 146 -9.38 14.56 -19.20
CA GLY A 146 -8.37 15.27 -18.44
C GLY A 146 -8.83 16.65 -18.00
N VAL A 147 -8.35 17.07 -16.83
CA VAL A 147 -8.57 18.40 -16.26
C VAL A 147 -7.28 19.03 -15.72
N CYS A 148 -6.11 18.42 -15.95
CA CYS A 148 -4.83 19.03 -15.60
C CYS A 148 -4.66 20.35 -16.36
N THR A 149 -4.37 21.42 -15.62
CA THR A 149 -4.08 22.75 -16.14
C THR A 149 -2.96 23.36 -15.32
N ASP A 150 -2.24 24.30 -15.94
CA ASP A 150 -1.36 25.21 -15.22
C ASP A 150 -2.18 26.07 -14.25
N GLY A 151 -1.52 26.54 -13.18
CA GLY A 151 -2.11 27.39 -12.15
C GLY A 151 -1.89 26.84 -10.74
N ASN A 152 -2.27 27.63 -9.74
CA ASN A 152 -2.24 27.18 -8.34
C ASN A 152 -3.38 26.17 -8.05
N THR A 153 -3.36 25.56 -6.86
CA THR A 153 -4.35 24.52 -6.46
C THR A 153 -5.80 24.99 -6.56
N TYR A 154 -6.10 26.24 -6.16
CA TYR A 154 -7.44 26.82 -6.26
C TYR A 154 -7.87 27.06 -7.72
N GLU A 155 -6.95 27.49 -8.58
CA GLU A 155 -7.22 27.69 -10.00
C GLU A 155 -7.52 26.37 -10.71
N ARG A 156 -6.80 25.31 -10.34
CA ARG A 156 -7.00 23.93 -10.82
C ARG A 156 -8.36 23.40 -10.39
N ASP A 157 -8.77 23.61 -9.13
CA ASP A 157 -10.12 23.29 -8.64
C ASP A 157 -11.21 24.01 -9.44
N ALA A 158 -11.06 25.33 -9.61
CA ALA A 158 -12.01 26.15 -10.34
C ALA A 158 -12.09 25.76 -11.82
N HIS A 159 -10.97 25.36 -12.42
CA HIS A 159 -10.94 24.84 -13.79
C HIS A 159 -11.70 23.53 -13.91
N CYS A 160 -11.43 22.56 -13.03
CA CYS A 160 -12.17 21.31 -13.00
C CYS A 160 -13.68 21.56 -12.86
N ALA A 161 -14.10 22.38 -11.88
CA ALA A 161 -15.51 22.68 -11.67
C ALA A 161 -16.19 23.31 -12.91
N ARG A 162 -15.51 24.20 -13.64
CA ARG A 162 -16.04 24.78 -14.90
C ARG A 162 -16.22 23.73 -16.00
N VAL A 163 -15.24 22.83 -16.17
CA VAL A 163 -15.33 21.73 -17.14
C VAL A 163 -16.53 20.84 -16.80
N ILE A 164 -16.67 20.48 -15.53
CA ILE A 164 -17.77 19.64 -15.05
C ILE A 164 -19.13 20.32 -15.20
N ASP A 165 -19.25 21.61 -14.88
CA ASP A 165 -20.49 22.38 -15.07
C ASP A 165 -20.96 22.35 -16.53
N SER A 166 -20.03 22.56 -17.48
CA SER A 166 -20.34 22.51 -18.92
C SER A 166 -20.88 21.14 -19.35
N ILE A 167 -20.30 20.06 -18.82
CA ILE A 167 -20.71 18.70 -19.15
C ILE A 167 -22.02 18.35 -18.46
N HIS A 168 -22.17 18.67 -17.18
CA HIS A 168 -23.37 18.40 -16.39
C HIS A 168 -24.61 19.10 -16.98
N LYS A 169 -24.47 20.35 -17.43
CA LYS A 169 -25.53 21.08 -18.14
C LYS A 169 -25.99 20.39 -19.43
N LYS A 170 -25.06 19.76 -20.17
CA LYS A 170 -25.36 19.04 -21.42
C LYS A 170 -25.87 17.62 -21.16
N HIS A 171 -25.43 17.01 -20.07
CA HIS A 171 -25.66 15.61 -19.74
C HIS A 171 -25.99 15.44 -18.24
N PRO A 172 -27.14 15.92 -17.76
CA PRO A 172 -27.46 15.96 -16.33
C PRO A 172 -27.61 14.58 -15.67
N HIS A 173 -27.78 13.53 -16.47
CA HIS A 173 -27.90 12.15 -16.00
C HIS A 173 -26.57 11.39 -15.98
N LYS A 174 -25.49 11.96 -16.52
CA LYS A 174 -24.16 11.32 -16.44
C LYS A 174 -23.69 11.36 -15.00
N ARG A 175 -23.18 10.24 -14.53
CA ARG A 175 -22.45 10.18 -13.27
C ARG A 175 -21.00 10.54 -13.47
N ILE A 176 -20.38 11.09 -12.43
CA ILE A 176 -19.03 11.63 -12.50
C ILE A 176 -18.17 10.99 -11.41
N ALA A 177 -17.01 10.46 -11.81
CA ALA A 177 -16.00 9.95 -10.92
C ALA A 177 -14.71 10.76 -11.11
N LEU A 178 -14.22 11.40 -10.05
CA LEU A 178 -13.03 12.23 -10.06
C LEU A 178 -11.92 11.55 -9.25
N HIS A 179 -10.69 11.56 -9.75
CA HIS A 179 -9.49 11.11 -9.04
C HIS A 179 -8.51 12.28 -8.88
N PHE A 180 -8.32 12.72 -7.64
CA PHE A 180 -7.64 13.98 -7.29
C PHE A 180 -6.82 13.86 -6.01
N GLY A 181 -5.69 14.56 -5.93
CA GLY A 181 -4.84 14.64 -4.75
C GLY A 181 -5.62 14.96 -3.47
N ASP A 182 -5.20 14.36 -2.34
CA ASP A 182 -5.91 14.41 -1.06
C ASP A 182 -6.43 15.80 -0.67
N TRP A 183 -5.61 16.83 -0.82
CA TRP A 183 -5.95 18.18 -0.36
C TRP A 183 -7.10 18.81 -1.15
N HIS A 184 -7.30 18.43 -2.41
CA HIS A 184 -8.43 18.88 -3.23
C HIS A 184 -9.80 18.49 -2.65
N LEU A 185 -9.83 17.46 -1.79
CA LEU A 185 -11.06 16.91 -1.23
C LEU A 185 -11.56 17.64 0.03
N ALA A 186 -10.90 18.72 0.47
CA ALA A 186 -11.41 19.51 1.59
C ALA A 186 -12.79 20.14 1.29
N ASP A 187 -13.59 20.36 2.33
CA ASP A 187 -14.98 20.81 2.19
C ASP A 187 -15.18 22.13 1.44
N ASN A 188 -14.19 23.01 1.52
CA ASN A 188 -14.15 24.35 0.94
C ASN A 188 -13.38 24.40 -0.39
N HIS A 189 -12.92 23.27 -0.92
CA HIS A 189 -12.16 23.16 -2.16
C HIS A 189 -13.05 22.64 -3.30
N LEU A 190 -12.56 21.72 -4.15
CA LEU A 190 -13.30 21.13 -5.26
C LEU A 190 -14.71 20.62 -4.88
N PRO A 191 -14.94 19.91 -3.75
CA PRO A 191 -16.27 19.52 -3.32
C PRO A 191 -17.25 20.70 -3.18
N ARG A 192 -16.80 21.88 -2.71
CA ARG A 192 -17.65 23.07 -2.61
C ARG A 192 -18.06 23.55 -3.99
N LEU A 193 -17.09 23.70 -4.89
CA LEU A 193 -17.33 24.22 -6.24
C LEU A 193 -18.27 23.32 -7.04
N LEU A 194 -18.17 22.00 -6.87
CA LEU A 194 -19.08 21.04 -7.49
C LEU A 194 -20.49 21.09 -6.88
N LYS A 195 -20.62 21.33 -5.57
CA LYS A 195 -21.93 21.55 -4.93
C LYS A 195 -22.58 22.85 -5.41
N ASP A 196 -21.81 23.91 -5.61
CA ASP A 196 -22.31 25.22 -6.05
C ASP A 196 -22.90 25.16 -7.48
N ILE A 197 -22.48 24.20 -8.30
CA ILE A 197 -23.08 23.91 -9.62
C ILE A 197 -24.23 22.89 -9.56
N GLY A 198 -24.65 22.49 -8.35
CA GLY A 198 -25.83 21.64 -8.12
C GLY A 198 -25.56 20.13 -8.03
N LEU A 199 -24.29 19.70 -7.95
CA LEU A 199 -23.97 18.28 -7.78
C LEU A 199 -23.97 17.86 -6.31
N GLU A 200 -24.58 16.72 -6.02
CA GLU A 200 -24.35 16.02 -4.76
C GLU A 200 -23.03 15.23 -4.83
N VAL A 201 -22.10 15.55 -3.94
CA VAL A 201 -20.73 15.00 -3.97
C VAL A 201 -20.52 14.02 -2.83
N THR A 202 -20.07 12.81 -3.17
CA THR A 202 -19.50 11.83 -2.24
C THR A 202 -17.99 11.89 -2.29
N VAL A 203 -17.35 12.01 -1.13
CA VAL A 203 -15.90 12.15 -0.98
C VAL A 203 -15.34 10.88 -0.33
N ILE A 204 -14.31 10.30 -0.93
CA ILE A 204 -13.62 9.11 -0.44
C ILE A 204 -12.14 9.44 -0.31
N HIS A 205 -11.64 9.47 0.92
CA HIS A 205 -10.21 9.58 1.19
C HIS A 205 -9.58 8.20 1.27
N LEU A 206 -8.47 7.98 0.59
CA LEU A 206 -7.71 6.75 0.66
C LEU A 206 -6.65 6.89 1.76
N SER A 207 -6.97 6.32 2.93
CA SER A 207 -6.07 6.22 4.09
C SER A 207 -5.45 7.54 4.56
N PRO A 208 -6.25 8.60 4.79
CA PRO A 208 -5.70 9.90 5.19
C PRO A 208 -5.03 9.82 6.57
N GLN A 209 -3.77 10.27 6.64
CA GLN A 209 -2.96 10.19 7.86
C GLN A 209 -3.64 10.76 9.12
N PRO A 210 -4.31 11.93 9.09
CA PRO A 210 -4.98 12.46 10.29
C PRO A 210 -6.04 11.54 10.89
N LEU A 211 -6.75 10.75 10.08
CA LEU A 211 -7.69 9.74 10.59
C LEU A 211 -6.96 8.48 11.03
N TRP A 212 -5.91 8.07 10.30
CA TRP A 212 -5.09 6.92 10.65
C TRP A 212 -4.49 7.06 12.06
N ASP A 213 -4.03 8.25 12.41
CA ASP A 213 -3.41 8.54 13.72
C ASP A 213 -4.40 8.46 14.89
N GLN A 214 -5.69 8.59 14.61
CA GLN A 214 -6.75 8.48 15.63
C GLN A 214 -7.15 7.01 15.91
N LEU A 215 -6.63 6.04 15.14
CA LEU A 215 -6.97 4.63 15.25
C LEU A 215 -6.22 3.95 16.41
N ILE A 216 -6.74 4.10 17.63
CA ILE A 216 -6.14 3.51 18.86
C ILE A 216 -6.30 1.97 18.90
N LYS A 217 -7.35 1.43 18.28
CA LYS A 217 -7.62 -0.01 18.16
C LYS A 217 -8.19 -0.31 16.78
N ARG A 218 -7.60 -1.26 16.06
CA ARG A 218 -7.98 -1.61 14.68
C ARG A 218 -9.17 -2.60 14.65
N ASP A 219 -10.20 -2.31 15.45
CA ASP A 219 -11.38 -3.17 15.67
C ASP A 219 -12.53 -2.88 14.66
N PHE A 220 -12.29 -2.06 13.63
CA PHE A 220 -13.25 -1.71 12.60
C PHE A 220 -12.78 -2.22 11.24
N ASP A 221 -13.73 -2.48 10.34
CA ASP A 221 -13.46 -2.75 8.93
C ASP A 221 -12.57 -1.66 8.31
N GLU A 222 -11.98 -1.92 7.15
CA GLU A 222 -11.13 -0.98 6.38
C GLU A 222 -11.80 0.40 6.10
N VAL A 223 -13.03 0.68 6.52
CA VAL A 223 -13.79 1.87 6.15
C VAL A 223 -14.25 2.67 7.37
N LEU A 224 -14.08 3.99 7.30
CA LEU A 224 -14.58 4.96 8.26
C LEU A 224 -15.61 5.87 7.58
N GLN A 225 -16.71 6.16 8.27
CA GLN A 225 -17.65 7.19 7.89
C GLN A 225 -17.53 8.38 8.84
N PHE A 226 -17.27 9.58 8.31
CA PHE A 226 -17.15 10.81 9.10
C PHE A 226 -18.06 11.95 8.59
N GLY A 227 -19.02 11.59 7.75
CA GLY A 227 -20.13 12.44 7.32
C GLY A 227 -21.08 11.65 6.39
N PRO A 228 -22.27 12.17 6.08
CA PRO A 228 -23.26 11.46 5.27
C PRO A 228 -22.72 10.96 3.93
N ASN A 229 -21.90 11.78 3.26
CA ASN A 229 -21.28 11.50 1.98
C ASN A 229 -19.74 11.60 2.06
N LYS A 230 -19.17 11.24 3.22
CA LYS A 230 -17.72 11.33 3.46
C LYS A 230 -17.19 10.07 4.10
N TRP A 231 -16.22 9.49 3.43
CA TRP A 231 -15.70 8.17 3.73
C TRP A 231 -14.18 8.20 3.72
N ALA A 232 -13.56 7.37 4.53
CA ALA A 232 -12.15 7.05 4.42
C ALA A 232 -11.99 5.54 4.25
N TRP A 233 -11.24 5.12 3.23
CA TRP A 233 -10.91 3.73 2.97
C TRP A 233 -9.45 3.50 3.40
N MET A 234 -9.30 2.92 4.58
CA MET A 234 -8.06 2.69 5.33
C MET A 234 -7.37 1.41 4.84
N ARG A 235 -6.90 1.42 3.61
CA ARG A 235 -6.29 0.27 2.93
C ARG A 235 -4.77 0.32 2.91
N THR A 236 -4.20 1.50 2.89
CA THR A 236 -2.77 1.73 2.67
C THR A 236 -2.21 2.51 3.85
N PRO A 237 -1.29 1.96 4.64
CA PRO A 237 -0.75 2.70 5.78
C PRO A 237 -0.05 3.98 5.29
N PRO A 238 -0.11 5.10 6.04
CA PRO A 238 0.64 6.33 5.72
C PRO A 238 2.14 6.08 5.53
N LEU A 239 2.69 5.07 6.19
CA LEU A 239 4.06 4.61 6.00
C LEU A 239 4.37 4.27 4.52
N ALA A 240 3.40 3.69 3.79
CA ALA A 240 3.55 3.40 2.37
C ALA A 240 3.55 4.67 1.52
N HIS A 241 2.87 5.74 1.95
CA HIS A 241 2.90 7.03 1.28
C HIS A 241 4.29 7.65 1.44
N ALA A 242 4.83 7.65 2.67
CA ALA A 242 6.16 8.17 2.95
C ALA A 242 7.26 7.38 2.21
N ALA A 243 7.20 6.04 2.21
CA ALA A 243 8.14 5.21 1.46
C ALA A 243 8.12 5.52 -0.04
N ALA A 244 6.93 5.59 -0.63
CA ALA A 244 6.79 5.87 -2.06
C ALA A 244 7.24 7.29 -2.44
N PHE A 245 7.20 8.24 -1.49
CA PHE A 245 7.76 9.57 -1.68
C PHE A 245 9.30 9.55 -1.64
N LEU A 246 9.87 8.84 -0.67
CA LEU A 246 11.34 8.75 -0.48
C LEU A 246 12.01 7.93 -1.59
N LEU A 247 11.29 6.98 -2.19
CA LEU A 247 11.77 6.07 -3.23
C LEU A 247 11.21 6.42 -4.62
N ASP A 248 11.14 7.70 -4.98
CA ASP A 248 10.67 8.10 -6.31
C ASP A 248 11.64 7.63 -7.42
N PHE A 249 11.31 6.46 -7.98
CA PHE A 249 12.03 5.81 -9.08
C PHE A 249 12.17 6.67 -10.35
N THR A 250 11.39 7.73 -10.51
CA THR A 250 11.52 8.63 -11.65
C THR A 250 12.71 9.59 -11.50
N VAL A 251 13.24 9.72 -10.28
CA VAL A 251 14.34 10.63 -9.93
C VAL A 251 15.69 9.91 -9.90
N PHE A 252 15.71 8.66 -9.45
CA PHE A 252 16.95 7.90 -9.25
C PHE A 252 17.33 7.05 -10.47
N ASN A 253 18.64 6.92 -10.73
CA ASN A 253 19.13 5.80 -11.53
C ASN A 253 19.18 4.52 -10.67
N GLU A 254 19.45 3.36 -11.27
CA GLU A 254 19.39 2.08 -10.56
C GLU A 254 20.36 1.98 -9.37
N ASP A 255 21.56 2.56 -9.46
CA ASP A 255 22.58 2.53 -8.41
C ASP A 255 22.18 3.43 -7.24
N ASP A 256 21.82 4.69 -7.52
CA ASP A 256 21.34 5.65 -6.50
C ASP A 256 20.10 5.10 -5.80
N TYR A 257 19.22 4.42 -6.55
CA TYR A 257 18.03 3.78 -6.00
C TYR A 257 18.38 2.66 -5.01
N ALA A 258 19.35 1.81 -5.34
CA ALA A 258 19.78 0.72 -4.47
C ALA A 258 20.37 1.25 -3.15
N GLU A 259 21.16 2.32 -3.21
CA GLU A 259 21.74 2.98 -2.03
C GLU A 259 20.67 3.62 -1.14
N GLU A 260 19.74 4.37 -1.71
CA GLU A 260 18.63 4.98 -0.96
C GLU A 260 17.71 3.91 -0.33
N LEU A 261 17.45 2.82 -1.07
CA LEU A 261 16.68 1.70 -0.53
C LEU A 261 17.41 1.01 0.63
N ALA A 262 18.72 0.76 0.52
CA ALA A 262 19.53 0.25 1.62
C ALA A 262 19.44 1.15 2.85
N TYR A 263 19.57 2.47 2.67
CA TYR A 263 19.45 3.45 3.75
C TYR A 263 18.10 3.37 4.47
N LEU A 264 16.98 3.34 3.72
CA LEU A 264 15.65 3.22 4.33
C LEU A 264 15.45 1.89 5.08
N ILE A 265 16.06 0.81 4.59
CA ILE A 265 16.03 -0.50 5.25
C ILE A 265 16.80 -0.46 6.57
N GLU A 266 17.98 0.15 6.59
CA GLU A 266 18.80 0.31 7.79
C GLU A 266 18.08 1.15 8.86
N MET A 267 17.49 2.28 8.46
CA MET A 267 16.65 3.08 9.37
C MET A 267 15.47 2.27 9.94
N ALA A 268 14.78 1.51 9.10
CA ALA A 268 13.70 0.66 9.54
C ALA A 268 14.20 -0.45 10.50
N ALA A 269 15.39 -1.00 10.28
CA ALA A 269 15.98 -1.99 11.15
C ALA A 269 16.38 -1.40 12.52
N ASP A 270 16.95 -0.20 12.56
CA ASP A 270 17.29 0.51 13.81
C ASP A 270 16.04 0.77 14.67
N ASN A 271 14.96 1.24 14.05
CA ASN A 271 13.70 1.46 14.74
C ASN A 271 13.08 0.14 15.24
N LEU A 272 13.20 -0.94 14.46
CA LEU A 272 12.73 -2.26 14.85
C LEU A 272 13.55 -2.82 16.02
N ALA A 273 14.88 -2.77 15.97
CA ALA A 273 15.79 -3.18 17.03
C ALA A 273 15.47 -2.44 18.34
N THR A 274 15.38 -1.10 18.27
CA THR A 274 15.07 -0.24 19.42
C THR A 274 13.73 -0.63 20.04
N SER A 275 12.70 -0.81 19.21
CA SER A 275 11.36 -1.19 19.69
C SER A 275 11.34 -2.59 20.31
N MET A 276 12.18 -3.50 19.81
CA MET A 276 12.31 -4.86 20.34
C MET A 276 13.25 -4.97 21.55
N ASN A 277 13.95 -3.89 21.92
CA ASN A 277 15.06 -3.87 22.90
C ASN A 277 16.21 -4.82 22.50
N LEU A 278 16.59 -4.79 21.23
CA LEU A 278 17.77 -5.46 20.69
C LEU A 278 18.92 -4.46 20.55
N GLU A 279 20.14 -4.95 20.38
CA GLU A 279 21.26 -4.11 19.96
C GLU A 279 21.01 -3.60 18.53
N LEU A 280 21.54 -2.43 18.18
CA LEU A 280 21.39 -1.92 16.81
C LEU A 280 22.22 -2.76 15.84
N PRO A 281 21.69 -3.04 14.63
CA PRO A 281 22.47 -3.70 13.58
C PRO A 281 23.79 -2.99 13.32
N GLN A 282 24.86 -3.74 13.08
CA GLN A 282 26.18 -3.22 12.75
C GLN A 282 26.57 -3.43 11.29
N SER A 283 25.88 -4.32 10.59
CA SER A 283 26.10 -4.64 9.18
C SER A 283 25.27 -3.69 8.32
N ALA A 284 25.87 -3.23 7.22
CA ALA A 284 25.12 -2.57 6.16
C ALA A 284 24.18 -3.57 5.46
N PHE A 285 23.06 -3.08 4.95
CA PHE A 285 22.17 -3.87 4.11
C PHE A 285 22.52 -3.68 2.64
N GLU A 286 22.74 -4.78 1.91
CA GLU A 286 23.06 -4.72 0.50
C GLU A 286 21.81 -4.96 -0.37
N VAL A 287 21.65 -4.14 -1.41
CA VAL A 287 20.56 -4.27 -2.38
C VAL A 287 21.17 -4.47 -3.77
N MET A 288 20.81 -5.58 -4.41
CA MET A 288 21.16 -5.86 -5.79
C MET A 288 19.95 -5.67 -6.69
N CYS A 289 20.12 -4.95 -7.79
CA CYS A 289 19.04 -4.57 -8.71
C CYS A 289 19.18 -5.26 -10.06
N GLY A 290 18.06 -5.39 -10.80
CA GLY A 290 18.07 -5.59 -12.25
C GLY A 290 19.01 -6.71 -12.71
N ASP A 291 20.10 -6.32 -13.37
CA ASP A 291 21.06 -7.23 -14.01
C ASP A 291 22.03 -7.93 -13.05
N ASP A 292 22.09 -7.52 -11.78
CA ASP A 292 22.91 -8.15 -10.74
C ASP A 292 22.39 -9.50 -10.26
N TRP A 293 21.31 -10.02 -10.86
CA TRP A 293 20.76 -11.33 -10.52
C TRP A 293 21.83 -12.43 -10.55
N HIS A 294 22.74 -12.42 -11.53
CA HIS A 294 23.77 -13.46 -11.61
C HIS A 294 24.74 -13.39 -10.42
N SER A 295 25.14 -12.17 -10.04
CA SER A 295 25.99 -11.92 -8.87
C SER A 295 25.29 -12.40 -7.60
N PHE A 296 24.03 -12.01 -7.38
CA PHE A 296 23.23 -12.50 -6.26
C PHE A 296 23.09 -14.02 -6.26
N TRP A 297 22.68 -14.62 -7.37
CA TRP A 297 22.50 -16.08 -7.49
C TRP A 297 23.78 -16.85 -7.22
N SER A 298 24.94 -16.31 -7.65
CA SER A 298 26.24 -16.93 -7.39
C SER A 298 26.64 -16.92 -5.90
N SER A 299 26.11 -16.00 -5.10
CA SER A 299 26.34 -15.93 -3.65
C SER A 299 25.56 -16.99 -2.86
N LEU A 300 24.48 -17.53 -3.43
CA LEU A 300 23.65 -18.56 -2.82
C LEU A 300 24.38 -19.91 -2.73
N ASP A 301 24.03 -20.73 -1.74
CA ASP A 301 24.47 -22.12 -1.72
C ASP A 301 23.82 -22.96 -2.83
N LYS A 302 24.40 -24.14 -3.12
CA LYS A 302 23.91 -25.03 -4.20
C LYS A 302 22.44 -25.42 -4.05
N HIS A 303 21.94 -25.52 -2.81
CA HIS A 303 20.55 -25.89 -2.59
C HIS A 303 19.60 -24.76 -3.00
N HIS A 304 19.91 -23.52 -2.62
CA HIS A 304 19.12 -22.35 -3.00
C HIS A 304 19.28 -22.00 -4.48
N GLN A 305 20.47 -22.16 -5.07
CA GLN A 305 20.69 -21.98 -6.51
C GLN A 305 19.76 -22.88 -7.36
N GLN A 306 19.54 -24.12 -6.92
CA GLN A 306 18.64 -25.06 -7.60
C GLN A 306 17.17 -24.67 -7.53
N GLN A 307 16.77 -23.85 -6.56
CA GLN A 307 15.39 -23.37 -6.43
C GLN A 307 15.08 -22.26 -7.45
N TYR A 308 16.11 -21.54 -7.89
CA TYR A 308 16.00 -20.48 -8.89
C TYR A 308 16.62 -20.91 -10.21
N ALA A 309 15.94 -21.83 -10.91
CA ALA A 309 16.34 -22.26 -12.25
C ALA A 309 16.26 -21.09 -13.26
N ASP A 310 15.31 -20.18 -13.04
CA ASP A 310 15.09 -18.97 -13.82
C ASP A 310 15.16 -17.71 -12.94
N LYS A 311 15.42 -16.55 -13.56
CA LYS A 311 15.40 -15.25 -12.88
C LYS A 311 14.02 -14.98 -12.28
N PRO A 312 13.91 -14.79 -10.96
CA PRO A 312 12.62 -14.59 -10.31
C PRO A 312 12.01 -13.25 -10.72
N GLN A 313 10.67 -13.18 -10.67
CA GLN A 313 9.90 -11.95 -10.92
C GLN A 313 9.50 -11.24 -9.60
N ALA A 314 10.00 -11.75 -8.47
CA ALA A 314 9.75 -11.22 -7.13
C ALA A 314 11.07 -11.02 -6.40
N VAL A 315 11.05 -10.20 -5.34
CA VAL A 315 12.19 -9.96 -4.45
C VAL A 315 12.69 -11.28 -3.86
N VAL A 316 14.00 -11.42 -3.74
CA VAL A 316 14.65 -12.59 -3.12
C VAL A 316 15.58 -12.12 -2.00
N PHE A 317 15.35 -12.64 -0.80
CA PHE A 317 16.22 -12.42 0.34
C PHE A 317 17.32 -13.48 0.39
N HIS A 318 18.56 -13.07 0.64
CA HIS A 318 19.66 -14.02 0.82
C HIS A 318 19.42 -14.84 2.10
N PRO A 319 19.60 -16.17 2.10
CA PRO A 319 19.26 -16.97 3.29
C PRO A 319 20.16 -16.70 4.51
N ARG A 320 21.31 -16.04 4.30
CA ARG A 320 22.41 -15.95 5.28
C ARG A 320 23.07 -14.58 5.45
N LEU A 321 22.74 -13.62 4.60
CA LEU A 321 23.43 -12.34 4.53
C LEU A 321 22.38 -11.23 4.58
N PRO A 322 22.69 -10.05 5.12
CA PRO A 322 21.83 -8.87 5.04
C PRO A 322 21.82 -8.33 3.59
N LEU A 323 21.26 -9.12 2.68
CA LEU A 323 21.32 -8.91 1.24
C LEU A 323 19.99 -9.29 0.62
N MET A 324 19.49 -8.49 -0.31
CA MET A 324 18.37 -8.87 -1.16
C MET A 324 18.63 -8.55 -2.63
N TRP A 325 17.95 -9.28 -3.50
CA TRP A 325 17.84 -8.95 -4.90
C TRP A 325 16.43 -8.52 -5.26
N ILE A 326 16.30 -7.46 -6.05
CA ILE A 326 15.03 -6.92 -6.48
C ILE A 326 14.89 -6.94 -8.01
N PRO A 327 13.77 -7.48 -8.55
CA PRO A 327 13.49 -7.49 -9.98
C PRO A 327 12.98 -6.15 -10.51
N ALA A 328 12.39 -5.34 -9.63
CA ALA A 328 11.59 -4.18 -9.93
C ALA A 328 11.38 -3.35 -8.65
N GLU A 329 10.54 -2.33 -8.76
CA GLU A 329 10.18 -1.45 -7.66
C GLU A 329 9.67 -2.17 -6.42
N VAL A 330 10.11 -1.71 -5.25
CA VAL A 330 9.68 -2.28 -3.97
C VAL A 330 8.68 -1.36 -3.27
N ASP A 331 7.80 -1.95 -2.47
CA ASP A 331 6.88 -1.21 -1.62
C ASP A 331 7.39 -1.13 -0.18
N ALA A 332 6.68 -0.35 0.66
CA ALA A 332 7.02 -0.25 2.07
C ALA A 332 7.04 -1.61 2.79
N ASN A 333 6.21 -2.58 2.37
CA ASN A 333 6.18 -3.88 3.01
C ASN A 333 7.50 -4.62 2.78
N MET A 334 8.07 -4.52 1.58
CA MET A 334 9.37 -5.11 1.25
C MET A 334 10.51 -4.45 2.04
N ILE A 335 10.49 -3.13 2.24
CA ILE A 335 11.46 -2.43 3.11
C ILE A 335 11.41 -2.99 4.53
N ILE A 336 10.20 -3.17 5.07
CA ILE A 336 9.99 -3.74 6.41
C ILE A 336 10.45 -5.19 6.50
N GLN A 337 10.19 -5.98 5.46
CA GLN A 337 10.67 -7.35 5.37
C GLN A 337 12.20 -7.40 5.33
N ALA A 338 12.85 -6.50 4.60
CA ALA A 338 14.30 -6.38 4.57
C ALA A 338 14.87 -5.94 5.93
N ALA A 339 14.24 -4.99 6.62
CA ALA A 339 14.62 -4.58 7.96
C ALA A 339 14.53 -5.75 8.96
N ALA A 340 13.42 -6.49 8.92
CA ALA A 340 13.25 -7.70 9.71
C ALA A 340 14.28 -8.79 9.35
N HIS A 341 14.69 -8.86 8.09
CA HIS A 341 15.72 -9.77 7.63
C HIS A 341 17.11 -9.41 8.18
N LEU A 342 17.48 -8.14 8.16
CA LEU A 342 18.72 -7.64 8.77
C LEU A 342 18.78 -8.01 10.26
N ILE A 343 17.73 -7.70 11.01
CA ILE A 343 17.58 -8.07 12.42
C ILE A 343 17.73 -9.57 12.64
N TYR A 344 17.17 -10.37 11.72
CA TYR A 344 17.31 -11.82 11.79
C TYR A 344 18.76 -12.28 11.61
N CYS A 345 19.44 -11.79 10.58
CA CYS A 345 20.81 -12.13 10.26
C CYS A 345 21.77 -11.81 11.41
N GLU A 346 21.56 -10.71 12.12
CA GLU A 346 22.48 -10.30 13.19
C GLU A 346 22.20 -10.92 14.55
N HIS A 347 20.93 -11.03 14.94
CA HIS A 347 20.58 -11.40 16.32
C HIS A 347 20.14 -12.86 16.49
N PHE A 348 19.65 -13.48 15.43
CA PHE A 348 18.98 -14.78 15.53
C PHE A 348 19.62 -15.89 14.70
N MET A 349 20.44 -15.53 13.71
CA MET A 349 21.15 -16.51 12.90
C MET A 349 22.26 -17.18 13.71
N THR A 350 22.24 -18.51 13.75
CA THR A 350 23.21 -19.30 14.55
C THR A 350 24.02 -20.25 13.69
N GLU A 351 23.41 -20.93 12.71
CA GLU A 351 24.09 -21.97 11.92
C GLU A 351 23.80 -21.89 10.39
N GLY A 352 22.85 -21.06 9.96
CA GLY A 352 22.52 -20.86 8.53
C GLY A 352 21.81 -22.05 7.88
N GLY A 353 21.15 -22.89 8.67
CA GLY A 353 20.41 -24.07 8.20
C GLY A 353 18.96 -23.76 7.79
N PHE A 354 18.23 -24.76 7.27
CA PHE A 354 16.82 -24.62 6.85
C PHE A 354 15.91 -23.99 7.92
N CYS A 355 16.14 -24.31 9.20
CA CYS A 355 15.40 -23.73 10.31
C CYS A 355 15.60 -22.21 10.44
N ASP A 356 16.77 -21.69 10.04
CA ASP A 356 17.07 -20.27 10.10
C ASP A 356 16.33 -19.51 9.02
N SER A 357 16.33 -20.01 7.78
CA SER A 357 15.53 -19.43 6.70
C SER A 357 14.05 -19.34 7.09
N PHE A 358 13.51 -20.37 7.76
CA PHE A 358 12.09 -20.42 8.13
C PHE A 358 11.73 -19.37 9.18
N ARG A 359 12.56 -19.24 10.21
CA ARG A 359 12.38 -18.24 11.26
C ARG A 359 12.54 -16.83 10.70
N ALA A 360 13.48 -16.62 9.79
CA ALA A 360 13.65 -15.36 9.08
C ALA A 360 12.35 -14.98 8.34
N ALA A 361 11.81 -15.88 7.51
CA ALA A 361 10.57 -15.62 6.79
C ALA A 361 9.39 -15.37 7.73
N THR A 362 9.30 -16.11 8.84
CA THR A 362 8.25 -15.92 9.85
C THR A 362 8.34 -14.52 10.48
N LEU A 363 9.54 -14.06 10.85
CA LEU A 363 9.74 -12.72 11.40
C LEU A 363 9.35 -11.63 10.38
N ARG A 364 9.82 -11.77 9.12
CA ARG A 364 9.44 -10.87 8.02
C ARG A 364 7.92 -10.79 7.87
N HIS A 365 7.24 -11.93 7.92
CA HIS A 365 5.80 -12.03 7.78
C HIS A 365 5.05 -11.34 8.92
N LEU A 366 5.46 -11.60 10.16
CA LEU A 366 4.88 -11.00 11.36
C LEU A 366 5.01 -9.48 11.37
N CYS A 367 6.18 -8.96 11.00
CA CYS A 367 6.38 -7.51 10.88
C CYS A 367 5.45 -6.91 9.82
N ASN A 368 5.31 -7.55 8.66
CA ASN A 368 4.48 -7.05 7.57
C ASN A 368 2.99 -6.98 7.96
N ILE A 369 2.40 -8.07 8.47
CA ILE A 369 0.98 -8.10 8.88
C ILE A 369 0.70 -7.08 10.00
N THR A 370 1.64 -6.93 10.93
CA THR A 370 1.39 -6.03 12.07
C THR A 370 1.39 -4.56 11.65
N LEU A 371 2.20 -4.19 10.65
CA LEU A 371 2.26 -2.82 10.14
C LEU A 371 1.15 -2.51 9.14
N ASN A 372 0.80 -3.49 8.30
CA ASN A 372 -0.27 -3.40 7.33
C ASN A 372 -1.31 -4.52 7.54
N PRO A 373 -2.26 -4.35 8.46
CA PRO A 373 -3.24 -5.39 8.80
C PRO A 373 -4.26 -5.60 7.67
N PHE A 374 -4.30 -4.69 6.71
CA PHE A 374 -5.17 -4.72 5.53
C PHE A 374 -4.46 -5.30 4.31
N LEU A 375 -3.23 -5.78 4.50
CA LEU A 375 -2.51 -6.57 3.50
C LEU A 375 -3.18 -7.94 3.41
N LYS A 376 -4.15 -8.08 2.52
CA LYS A 376 -4.54 -9.41 2.06
C LYS A 376 -3.36 -9.97 1.27
N LEU A 377 -2.74 -11.04 1.77
CA LEU A 377 -1.86 -11.86 0.96
C LEU A 377 -2.70 -12.35 -0.22
N HIS A 378 -2.55 -11.71 -1.37
CA HIS A 378 -3.23 -12.17 -2.56
C HIS A 378 -2.71 -13.58 -2.83
N GLN A 379 -3.63 -14.55 -2.86
CA GLN A 379 -3.41 -15.87 -3.44
C GLN A 379 -3.20 -15.70 -4.95
N THR A 380 -2.12 -15.05 -5.38
CA THR A 380 -1.70 -15.10 -6.77
C THR A 380 -1.17 -16.50 -7.03
N LYS A 381 -1.45 -17.02 -8.23
CA LYS A 381 -1.06 -18.36 -8.70
C LYS A 381 0.46 -18.61 -8.80
N LEU A 382 1.30 -17.71 -8.28
CA LEU A 382 2.75 -17.84 -8.30
C LEU A 382 3.23 -18.41 -6.96
N LEU A 383 3.56 -19.70 -7.02
CA LEU A 383 4.24 -20.45 -5.96
C LEU A 383 5.56 -19.76 -5.60
N CYS A 384 5.72 -19.28 -4.37
CA CYS A 384 7.05 -19.08 -3.78
C CYS A 384 6.95 -18.95 -2.27
N GLU A 385 6.72 -17.76 -1.69
CA GLU A 385 6.92 -17.56 -0.25
C GLU A 385 5.76 -18.04 0.64
N GLN A 386 4.50 -17.86 0.25
CA GLN A 386 3.36 -18.23 1.12
C GLN A 386 3.25 -19.75 1.30
N GLN A 387 3.39 -20.50 0.21
CA GLN A 387 3.53 -21.96 0.28
C GLN A 387 4.83 -22.37 0.96
N TRP A 388 5.89 -21.56 0.91
CA TRP A 388 7.12 -21.85 1.66
C TRP A 388 6.93 -21.64 3.15
N VAL A 389 6.22 -20.61 3.60
CA VAL A 389 5.85 -20.38 5.00
C VAL A 389 4.90 -21.49 5.47
N GLU A 390 3.87 -21.85 4.70
CA GLU A 390 2.92 -22.92 5.04
C GLU A 390 3.58 -24.31 5.08
N ARG A 391 4.37 -24.65 4.05
CA ARG A 391 5.05 -25.94 3.93
C ARG A 391 6.23 -26.06 4.89
N SER A 392 6.93 -24.95 5.17
CA SER A 392 8.00 -24.92 6.17
C SER A 392 7.43 -24.89 7.58
N ALA A 393 6.29 -24.23 7.85
CA ALA A 393 5.60 -24.34 9.14
C ALA A 393 5.13 -25.78 9.39
N PHE A 394 4.64 -26.47 8.36
CA PHE A 394 4.27 -27.88 8.42
C PHE A 394 5.48 -28.80 8.69
N GLU A 395 6.58 -28.64 7.96
CA GLU A 395 7.82 -29.42 8.16
C GLU A 395 8.52 -29.08 9.49
N HIS A 396 8.47 -27.83 9.93
CA HIS A 396 9.02 -27.39 11.21
C HIS A 396 8.17 -27.88 12.38
N ALA A 397 6.85 -27.90 12.26
CA ALA A 397 5.97 -28.55 13.24
C ALA A 397 6.25 -30.07 13.34
N ARG A 398 6.57 -30.72 12.21
CA ARG A 398 6.99 -32.12 12.16
C ARG A 398 8.34 -32.35 12.86
N LEU A 399 9.29 -31.44 12.71
CA LEU A 399 10.62 -31.44 13.35
C LEU A 399 10.58 -31.08 14.84
N LEU A 400 9.78 -30.10 15.26
CA LEU A 400 9.60 -29.73 16.66
C LEU A 400 8.95 -30.85 17.47
N LYS A 401 8.03 -31.61 16.86
CA LYS A 401 7.42 -32.79 17.48
C LYS A 401 8.43 -33.91 17.73
N SER A 402 9.58 -33.90 17.04
CA SER A 402 10.56 -34.98 17.11
C SER A 402 11.80 -34.67 17.97
N GLN A 403 12.17 -33.41 18.26
CA GLN A 403 13.53 -33.16 18.78
C GLN A 403 13.80 -32.27 20.02
N HIS A 404 13.11 -31.19 20.44
CA HIS A 404 13.67 -30.39 21.56
C HIS A 404 12.73 -29.62 22.53
N ARG A 405 13.18 -29.60 23.80
CA ARG A 405 12.83 -28.74 24.96
C ARG A 405 13.91 -27.63 25.11
N GLY A 406 13.56 -26.34 25.15
CA GLY A 406 14.51 -25.22 25.38
C GLY A 406 14.01 -23.83 24.91
N LEU A 407 14.78 -22.75 25.16
CA LEU A 407 14.44 -21.30 25.09
C LEU A 407 13.63 -20.83 23.85
N ALA A 408 13.75 -21.50 22.70
CA ALA A 408 12.90 -21.28 21.52
C ALA A 408 11.40 -21.56 21.80
N ILE A 409 11.10 -22.47 22.73
CA ILE A 409 9.75 -22.70 23.28
C ILE A 409 9.23 -21.45 23.98
N HIS A 410 10.06 -20.64 24.64
CA HIS A 410 9.54 -19.45 25.31
C HIS A 410 9.10 -18.37 24.32
N LEU A 411 9.85 -18.14 23.24
CA LEU A 411 9.40 -17.27 22.14
C LEU A 411 8.15 -17.85 21.47
N PHE A 412 8.13 -19.15 21.14
CA PHE A 412 6.97 -19.82 20.52
C PHE A 412 5.72 -19.89 21.44
N ASP A 413 5.89 -20.11 22.75
CA ASP A 413 4.81 -20.14 23.74
C ASP A 413 4.24 -18.74 24.01
N SER A 414 5.05 -17.68 23.83
CA SER A 414 4.54 -16.32 23.80
C SER A 414 3.67 -15.99 22.58
N PHE A 415 3.85 -16.72 21.48
CA PHE A 415 3.00 -16.62 20.30
C PHE A 415 1.71 -17.44 20.42
N LYS A 416 1.58 -18.38 21.39
CA LYS A 416 0.47 -19.36 21.57
C LYS A 416 -0.89 -18.76 21.94
N HIS A 417 -1.14 -17.49 21.62
CA HIS A 417 -2.44 -16.89 21.88
C HIS A 417 -3.45 -17.34 20.80
N PRO A 418 -4.59 -17.95 21.19
CA PRO A 418 -5.51 -18.63 20.26
C PRO A 418 -6.04 -17.75 19.12
N GLN A 419 -6.14 -16.44 19.28
CA GLN A 419 -6.81 -15.58 18.30
C GLN A 419 -5.98 -15.24 17.05
N LEU A 420 -4.64 -15.25 17.14
CA LEU A 420 -3.78 -15.10 15.95
C LEU A 420 -3.45 -16.46 15.34
N TRP A 421 -3.34 -17.49 16.18
CA TRP A 421 -3.01 -18.84 15.73
C TRP A 421 -4.21 -19.58 15.12
N ASP A 422 -5.43 -19.38 15.62
CA ASP A 422 -6.62 -20.07 15.08
C ASP A 422 -7.00 -19.56 13.69
N TYR A 423 -6.75 -18.29 13.33
CA TYR A 423 -7.06 -17.79 11.99
C TYR A 423 -6.06 -18.32 10.94
N GLU A 424 -4.77 -18.32 11.24
CA GLU A 424 -3.72 -18.80 10.33
C GLU A 424 -3.64 -20.33 10.27
N LEU A 425 -3.86 -21.06 11.38
CA LEU A 425 -3.97 -22.54 11.34
C LEU A 425 -5.31 -23.04 10.80
N GLN A 426 -6.42 -22.29 10.91
CA GLN A 426 -7.66 -22.66 10.24
C GLN A 426 -7.52 -22.45 8.72
N LEU A 427 -6.85 -21.37 8.28
CA LEU A 427 -6.48 -21.19 6.86
C LEU A 427 -5.55 -22.32 6.38
N LEU A 428 -4.53 -22.69 7.17
CA LEU A 428 -3.65 -23.81 6.87
C LEU A 428 -4.39 -25.16 6.88
N ARG A 429 -5.31 -25.39 7.83
CA ARG A 429 -6.09 -26.63 7.94
C ARG A 429 -7.10 -26.80 6.81
N ASP A 430 -7.86 -25.75 6.50
CA ASP A 430 -8.89 -25.79 5.46
C ASP A 430 -8.26 -25.93 4.06
N THR A 431 -7.04 -25.43 3.87
CA THR A 431 -6.24 -25.63 2.64
C THR A 431 -5.66 -27.04 2.54
N ILE A 432 -5.41 -27.71 3.66
CA ILE A 432 -4.88 -29.09 3.74
C ILE A 432 -6.00 -30.15 3.70
N GLU A 433 -7.24 -29.84 4.11
CA GLU A 433 -8.36 -30.80 4.10
C GLU A 433 -9.12 -30.86 2.76
N VAL A 434 -8.89 -29.90 1.84
CA VAL A 434 -9.54 -29.85 0.50
C VAL A 434 -8.59 -30.25 -0.64
N ALA A 435 -7.30 -30.48 -0.37
CA ALA A 435 -6.32 -31.07 -1.28
C ALA A 435 -6.02 -32.53 -0.89
#